data_AF-A5DN23-F1
#
_entry.id   AF-A5DN23-F1
#
_cell.length_a   1.000
_cell.length_b   1.000
_cell.length_c   1.000
_cell.angle_alpha   90.00
_cell.angle_beta   90.00
_cell.angle_gamma   90.00
#
_symmetry.space_group_name_H-M   'P 1'
#
loop_
_entity.id
_entity.type
_entity.pdbx_description
1 polymer ?
#
loop_
_entity_poly.entity_id
_entity_poly.type
_entity_poly.pdbx_seq_one_letter_code
_entity_poly.pdbx_strand_id
1 'polypeptide(L)'
;MTVYQQGVPMEGWNDCPAVIPRPPMGKRKASRSRRVGMDRSPSTELPAPTAAETRLKLGSTDSLGSLMKSQGSEGEVLDSEKLEELYQNSSLSDKDVENCRKRIASLRGHERFVNEIVRRSQHEQAAVLNQYIVDYMTTNENVGSACLSLRKLVESQN
;
A
#
# COMPACT_ATOMS: atom_id res chain seq x y z
N MET A 1 53.51 16.47 -36.41
CA MET A 1 52.15 17.02 -36.61
C MET A 1 51.17 15.89 -36.35
N THR A 2 50.75 15.63 -35.09
CA THR A 2 49.60 16.24 -34.35
C THR A 2 48.30 16.11 -35.16
N VAL A 3 47.20 15.51 -34.69
CA VAL A 3 46.59 15.48 -33.35
C VAL A 3 45.67 14.25 -33.24
N TYR A 4 45.81 13.41 -32.20
CA TYR A 4 44.72 12.52 -31.77
C TYR A 4 43.87 13.32 -30.78
N GLN A 5 42.60 13.56 -31.10
CA GLN A 5 41.66 14.13 -30.13
C GLN A 5 41.39 13.08 -29.04
N GLN A 6 42.02 13.24 -27.88
CA GLN A 6 41.62 12.55 -26.67
C GLN A 6 40.26 13.10 -26.24
N GLY A 7 39.23 12.26 -26.31
CA GLY A 7 37.93 12.54 -25.70
C GLY A 7 38.11 12.76 -24.20
N VAL A 8 37.51 13.84 -23.71
CA VAL A 8 37.52 14.23 -22.30
C VAL A 8 36.78 13.15 -21.48
N PRO A 9 37.35 12.62 -20.39
CA PRO A 9 36.58 11.84 -19.43
C PRO A 9 35.61 12.80 -18.72
N MET A 10 34.31 12.56 -18.87
CA MET A 10 33.28 13.28 -18.12
C MET A 10 33.37 12.87 -16.64
N GLU A 11 34.23 13.54 -15.89
CA GLU A 11 34.27 13.52 -14.43
C GLU A 11 33.00 14.21 -13.92
N GLY A 12 32.11 13.48 -13.22
CA GLY A 12 30.95 14.13 -12.62
C GLY A 12 29.80 13.30 -12.07
N TRP A 13 29.95 11.99 -11.82
CA TRP A 13 28.91 11.17 -11.19
C TRP A 13 29.47 10.31 -10.06
N ASN A 14 29.96 10.96 -9.01
CA ASN A 14 30.16 10.34 -7.69
C ASN A 14 29.61 11.28 -6.62
N ASP A 15 28.29 11.48 -6.66
CA ASP A 15 27.54 12.09 -5.55
C ASP A 15 26.83 10.96 -4.77
N CYS A 16 27.63 10.01 -4.28
CA CYS A 16 27.18 9.05 -3.28
C CYS A 16 27.14 9.78 -1.94
N PRO A 17 25.98 9.89 -1.24
CA PRO A 17 25.93 10.54 0.05
C PRO A 17 26.88 9.83 1.02
N ALA A 18 27.72 10.62 1.70
CA ALA A 18 28.72 10.13 2.64
C ALA A 18 28.08 9.17 3.65
N VAL A 19 28.62 7.95 3.73
CA VAL A 19 28.32 6.99 4.79
C VAL A 19 28.79 7.60 6.11
N ILE A 20 27.85 8.08 6.92
CA ILE A 20 28.13 8.61 8.26
C ILE A 20 28.72 7.45 9.10
N PRO A 21 29.95 7.58 9.62
CA PRO A 21 30.49 6.61 10.57
C PRO A 21 29.62 6.60 11.83
N ARG A 22 29.11 5.43 12.22
CA ARG A 22 28.46 5.26 13.53
C ARG A 22 29.52 5.41 14.62
N PRO A 23 29.41 6.35 15.56
CA PRO A 23 30.29 6.39 16.71
C PRO A 23 29.98 5.21 17.66
N PRO A 24 31.00 4.62 18.30
CA PRO A 24 30.80 3.54 19.26
C PRO A 24 30.05 4.03 20.51
N MET A 25 29.24 3.12 21.05
CA MET A 25 28.45 3.23 22.28
C MET A 25 29.14 4.01 23.42
N GLY A 26 28.55 5.12 23.83
CA GLY A 26 28.99 5.92 24.98
C GLY A 26 27.81 6.58 25.69
N LYS A 27 27.68 6.29 26.98
CA LYS A 27 26.56 6.68 27.87
C LYS A 27 26.53 8.20 28.13
N ARG A 28 25.31 8.70 28.41
CA ARG A 28 24.96 9.91 29.21
C ARG A 28 25.10 11.30 28.55
N LYS A 29 23.97 11.97 28.31
CA LYS A 29 23.41 13.09 29.11
C LYS A 29 22.30 13.80 28.31
N ALA A 30 21.18 14.06 28.99
CA ALA A 30 20.05 14.81 28.46
C ALA A 30 20.49 16.20 27.98
N SER A 31 20.13 16.57 26.75
CA SER A 31 20.28 17.92 26.25
C SER A 31 18.91 18.45 25.83
N ARG A 32 18.47 19.43 26.61
CA ARG A 32 17.16 20.08 26.59
C ARG A 32 17.16 21.11 25.46
N SER A 33 16.65 20.74 24.28
CA SER A 33 16.49 21.66 23.16
C SER A 33 15.35 22.65 23.46
N ARG A 34 15.71 23.90 23.76
CA ARG A 34 14.76 25.01 23.85
C ARG A 34 14.43 25.45 22.43
N ARG A 35 13.16 25.37 22.04
CA ARG A 35 12.63 26.00 20.82
C ARG A 35 12.89 27.50 20.91
N VAL A 36 13.61 28.02 19.92
CA VAL A 36 13.87 29.45 19.72
C VAL A 36 12.98 29.90 18.57
N GLY A 37 12.32 31.05 18.74
CA GLY A 37 11.86 31.90 17.64
C GLY A 37 10.49 31.55 17.05
N MET A 38 9.42 32.01 17.69
CA MET A 38 8.23 32.45 16.97
C MET A 38 8.56 33.83 16.38
N ASP A 39 8.79 33.90 15.07
CA ASP A 39 8.72 35.19 14.36
C ASP A 39 7.44 35.22 13.53
N ARG A 40 6.57 36.10 14.02
CA ARG A 40 5.30 36.55 13.49
C ARG A 40 5.64 37.67 12.51
N SER A 41 5.18 37.59 11.27
CA SER A 41 5.13 38.76 10.38
C SER A 41 3.83 38.72 9.57
N PRO A 42 3.01 39.77 9.63
CA PRO A 42 1.75 39.89 8.90
C PRO A 42 1.92 40.61 7.56
N SER A 43 0.97 40.33 6.67
CA SER A 43 0.47 41.17 5.57
C SER A 43 1.45 41.78 4.57
N THR A 44 1.40 41.23 3.36
CA THR A 44 1.48 42.04 2.13
C THR A 44 0.35 41.60 1.19
N GLU A 45 -0.72 42.39 1.16
CA GLU A 45 -1.70 42.41 0.07
C GLU A 45 -1.02 42.85 -1.22
N LEU A 46 -1.31 42.18 -2.34
CA LEU A 46 -1.36 42.77 -3.69
C LEU A 46 -2.21 41.87 -4.63
N PRO A 47 -2.76 42.41 -5.73
CA PRO A 47 -4.15 42.17 -6.15
C PRO A 47 -4.32 41.08 -7.23
N ALA A 48 -5.58 40.68 -7.38
CA ALA A 48 -6.09 39.69 -8.33
C ALA A 48 -5.76 40.00 -9.80
N PRO A 49 -5.56 38.94 -10.61
CA PRO A 49 -5.96 38.92 -12.00
C PRO A 49 -7.22 38.07 -12.19
N THR A 50 -8.23 38.74 -12.71
CA THR A 50 -9.49 38.24 -13.26
C THR A 50 -9.29 37.28 -14.43
N ALA A 51 -10.18 36.30 -14.49
CA ALA A 51 -10.73 35.64 -15.68
C ALA A 51 -9.77 34.87 -16.61
N ALA A 52 -9.83 33.54 -16.51
CA ALA A 52 -9.92 32.65 -17.67
C ALA A 52 -10.55 31.32 -17.25
N GLU A 53 -11.88 31.25 -17.36
CA GLU A 53 -12.61 29.99 -17.48
C GLU A 53 -12.08 29.21 -18.69
N THR A 54 -11.56 28.00 -18.46
CA THR A 54 -11.91 26.81 -19.24
C THR A 54 -11.14 25.64 -18.62
N ARG A 55 -11.76 24.92 -17.69
CA ARG A 55 -11.27 23.59 -17.31
C ARG A 55 -12.43 22.61 -17.27
N LEU A 56 -12.61 22.01 -18.44
CA LEU A 56 -12.95 20.61 -18.69
C LEU A 56 -13.73 19.92 -17.57
N LYS A 57 -15.03 19.85 -17.85
CA LYS A 57 -16.02 18.91 -17.33
C LYS A 57 -15.47 17.48 -17.38
N LEU A 58 -14.76 17.06 -16.34
CA LEU A 58 -14.51 15.65 -16.06
C LEU A 58 -15.74 15.10 -15.36
N GLY A 59 -16.32 14.07 -15.98
CA GLY A 59 -17.55 13.43 -15.56
C GLY A 59 -17.50 13.01 -14.09
N SER A 60 -18.51 13.46 -13.37
CA SER A 60 -18.97 12.87 -12.12
C SER A 60 -19.44 11.46 -12.44
N THR A 61 -18.59 10.45 -12.23
CA THR A 61 -19.03 9.07 -12.05
C THR A 61 -19.38 8.90 -10.58
N ASP A 62 -20.49 9.49 -10.17
CA ASP A 62 -21.25 9.06 -9.01
C ASP A 62 -21.80 7.67 -9.32
N SER A 63 -21.12 6.60 -8.86
CA SER A 63 -21.73 5.30 -8.51
C SER A 63 -20.67 4.26 -8.13
N LEU A 64 -19.98 4.46 -7.00
CA LEU A 64 -19.36 3.36 -6.24
C LEU A 64 -19.63 3.56 -4.74
N GLY A 65 -20.90 3.84 -4.43
CA GLY A 65 -21.42 3.96 -3.07
C GLY A 65 -22.43 2.85 -2.79
N SER A 66 -22.03 1.59 -2.90
CA SER A 66 -22.77 0.47 -2.28
C SER A 66 -21.93 -0.10 -1.15
N LEU A 67 -21.62 0.78 -0.20
CA LEU A 67 -20.94 0.46 1.05
C LEU A 67 -21.95 -0.19 1.99
N MET A 68 -21.69 -1.45 2.32
CA MET A 68 -22.02 -2.11 3.58
C MET A 68 -23.49 -2.18 4.00
N LYS A 69 -24.17 -3.22 3.51
CA LYS A 69 -25.19 -3.92 4.29
C LYS A 69 -24.58 -5.19 4.90
N SER A 70 -23.62 -5.02 5.82
CA SER A 70 -23.13 -6.13 6.66
C SER A 70 -24.15 -6.33 7.78
N GLN A 71 -25.24 -7.02 7.47
CA GLN A 71 -26.33 -7.29 8.40
C GLN A 71 -26.30 -8.76 8.80
N GLY A 72 -26.22 -9.00 10.11
CA GLY A 72 -26.50 -10.28 10.75
C GLY A 72 -25.26 -11.14 10.96
N SER A 73 -24.56 -10.96 12.07
CA SER A 73 -23.52 -11.85 12.63
C SER A 73 -24.12 -13.20 13.02
N GLU A 74 -24.46 -14.04 12.04
CA GLU A 74 -24.58 -15.48 12.22
C GLU A 74 -23.21 -16.08 11.88
N GLY A 75 -22.58 -16.77 12.83
CA GLY A 75 -21.21 -17.28 12.72
C GLY A 75 -21.02 -18.16 11.50
N GLU A 76 -20.67 -17.54 10.37
CA GLU A 76 -20.38 -18.24 9.13
C GLU A 76 -18.98 -18.84 9.30
N VAL A 77 -18.93 -20.16 9.42
CA VAL A 77 -17.67 -20.89 9.56
C VAL A 77 -16.91 -20.75 8.25
N LEU A 78 -15.61 -20.49 8.36
CA LEU A 78 -14.73 -20.39 7.19
C LEU A 78 -14.74 -21.72 6.42
N ASP A 79 -15.05 -21.64 5.13
CA ASP A 79 -15.09 -22.80 4.24
C ASP A 79 -13.66 -23.23 3.90
N SER A 80 -13.10 -24.03 4.81
CA SER A 80 -11.69 -24.44 4.79
C SER A 80 -11.37 -25.31 3.57
N GLU A 81 -12.35 -26.03 3.04
CA GLU A 81 -12.19 -26.87 1.84
C GLU A 81 -11.99 -26.00 0.60
N LYS A 82 -12.86 -25.01 0.38
CA LYS A 82 -12.71 -24.09 -0.76
C LYS A 82 -11.47 -23.20 -0.67
N LEU A 83 -11.09 -22.80 0.54
CA LEU A 83 -9.84 -22.06 0.74
C LEU A 83 -8.63 -22.95 0.41
N GLU A 84 -8.70 -24.24 0.71
CA GLU A 84 -7.66 -25.21 0.38
C GLU A 84 -7.53 -25.46 -1.12
N GLU A 85 -8.65 -25.59 -1.83
CA GLU A 85 -8.66 -25.62 -3.30
C GLU A 85 -7.97 -24.38 -3.90
N LEU A 86 -8.20 -23.21 -3.31
CA LEU A 86 -7.58 -21.97 -3.77
C LEU A 86 -6.05 -21.99 -3.55
N TYR A 87 -5.55 -22.57 -2.47
CA TYR A 87 -4.11 -22.79 -2.30
C TYR A 87 -3.55 -23.77 -3.34
N GLN A 88 -4.26 -24.85 -3.62
CA GLN A 88 -3.81 -25.87 -4.58
C GLN A 88 -3.77 -25.35 -6.02
N ASN A 89 -4.70 -24.47 -6.39
CA ASN A 89 -4.77 -23.86 -7.71
C ASN A 89 -3.80 -22.68 -7.88
N SER A 90 -3.10 -22.27 -6.82
CA SER A 90 -2.16 -21.15 -6.88
C SER A 90 -0.85 -21.53 -7.57
N SER A 91 -0.29 -20.58 -8.32
CA SER A 91 1.08 -20.69 -8.88
C SER A 91 2.19 -20.37 -7.87
N LEU A 92 1.87 -20.31 -6.58
CA LEU A 92 2.80 -19.93 -5.52
C LEU A 92 3.72 -21.08 -5.12
N SER A 93 4.90 -20.74 -4.59
CA SER A 93 5.78 -21.73 -3.95
C SER A 93 5.16 -22.26 -2.65
N ASP A 94 5.48 -23.49 -2.26
CA ASP A 94 4.99 -24.10 -1.00
C ASP A 94 5.27 -23.22 0.22
N LYS A 95 6.43 -22.55 0.23
CA LYS A 95 6.82 -21.60 1.29
C LYS A 95 5.89 -20.39 1.33
N ASP A 96 5.48 -19.89 0.18
CA ASP A 96 4.54 -18.78 0.09
C ASP A 96 3.12 -19.18 0.47
N VAL A 97 2.68 -20.37 0.07
CA VAL A 97 1.38 -20.94 0.47
C VAL A 97 1.31 -21.07 1.99
N GLU A 98 2.34 -21.63 2.63
CA GLU A 98 2.40 -21.77 4.09
C GLU A 98 2.40 -20.41 4.81
N ASN A 99 3.10 -19.41 4.25
CA ASN A 99 3.03 -18.04 4.76
C ASN A 99 1.64 -17.44 4.62
N CYS A 100 0.96 -17.67 3.50
CA CYS A 100 -0.40 -17.20 3.27
C CYS A 100 -1.36 -17.86 4.25
N ARG A 101 -1.28 -19.17 4.47
CA ARG A 101 -2.07 -19.90 5.47
C ARG A 101 -1.93 -19.30 6.86
N LYS A 102 -0.70 -19.10 7.34
CA LYS A 102 -0.44 -18.53 8.67
C LYS A 102 -1.04 -17.14 8.84
N ARG A 103 -0.94 -16.31 7.80
CA ARG A 103 -1.43 -14.93 7.83
C ARG A 103 -2.95 -14.88 7.66
N ILE A 104 -3.53 -15.64 6.75
CA ILE A 104 -4.99 -15.72 6.58
C ILE A 104 -5.64 -16.30 7.85
N ALA A 105 -4.98 -17.22 8.55
CA ALA A 105 -5.43 -17.70 9.86
C ALA A 105 -5.49 -16.60 10.95
N SER A 106 -4.85 -15.44 10.75
CA SER A 106 -5.01 -14.29 11.63
C SER A 106 -6.25 -13.44 11.34
N LEU A 107 -7.01 -13.75 10.28
CA LEU A 107 -8.32 -13.15 9.97
C LEU A 107 -9.48 -13.83 10.73
N ARG A 108 -9.22 -14.39 11.92
CA ARG A 108 -10.30 -14.92 12.78
C ARG A 108 -11.25 -13.78 13.16
N GLY A 109 -12.54 -13.99 12.97
CA GLY A 109 -13.59 -12.96 13.07
C GLY A 109 -13.91 -12.24 11.75
N HIS A 110 -13.19 -12.55 10.67
CA HIS A 110 -13.41 -12.03 9.33
C HIS A 110 -13.65 -13.15 8.31
N GLU A 111 -14.17 -14.28 8.77
CA GLU A 111 -14.38 -15.50 7.97
C GLU A 111 -15.27 -15.23 6.75
N ARG A 112 -16.30 -14.41 6.91
CA ARG A 112 -17.19 -13.97 5.83
C ARG A 112 -16.47 -13.24 4.71
N PHE A 113 -15.53 -12.37 5.07
CA PHE A 113 -14.75 -11.64 4.09
C PHE A 113 -13.87 -12.60 3.29
N VAL A 114 -13.22 -13.55 3.98
CA VAL A 114 -12.39 -14.57 3.30
C VAL A 114 -13.25 -15.48 2.42
N ASN A 115 -14.39 -15.98 2.91
CA ASN A 115 -15.34 -16.79 2.14
C ASN A 115 -15.80 -16.05 0.88
N GLU A 116 -16.11 -14.75 1.00
CA GLU A 116 -16.57 -13.95 -0.14
C GLU A 116 -15.47 -13.76 -1.18
N ILE A 117 -14.21 -13.59 -0.77
CA ILE A 117 -13.06 -13.56 -1.70
C ILE A 117 -12.89 -14.91 -2.40
N VAL A 118 -12.92 -16.02 -1.66
CA VAL A 118 -12.79 -17.38 -2.20
C VAL A 118 -13.91 -17.70 -3.19
N ARG A 119 -15.14 -17.27 -2.89
CA ARG A 119 -16.29 -17.45 -3.78
C ARG A 119 -16.15 -16.63 -5.06
N ARG A 120 -15.71 -15.38 -4.94
CA ARG A 120 -15.59 -14.48 -6.09
C ARG A 120 -14.36 -14.74 -6.94
N SER A 121 -13.28 -15.29 -6.40
CA SER A 121 -12.07 -15.62 -7.17
C SER A 121 -12.31 -16.64 -8.29
N GLN A 122 -13.40 -17.40 -8.22
CA GLN A 122 -13.79 -18.33 -9.28
C GLN A 122 -14.47 -17.64 -10.48
N HIS A 123 -14.95 -16.41 -10.32
CA HIS A 123 -15.81 -15.74 -11.31
C HIS A 123 -15.37 -14.32 -11.66
N GLU A 124 -14.65 -13.65 -10.76
CA GLU A 124 -14.22 -12.26 -10.90
C GLU A 124 -12.72 -12.17 -11.17
N GLN A 125 -12.32 -11.12 -11.90
CA GLN A 125 -10.90 -10.85 -12.16
C GLN A 125 -10.18 -10.44 -10.87
N ALA A 126 -8.92 -10.86 -10.73
CA ALA A 126 -8.06 -10.50 -9.60
C ALA A 126 -8.02 -8.98 -9.32
N ALA A 127 -8.07 -8.13 -10.35
CA ALA A 127 -8.07 -6.68 -10.19
C ALA A 127 -9.28 -6.17 -9.37
N VAL A 128 -10.48 -6.74 -9.59
CA VAL A 128 -11.70 -6.36 -8.86
C VAL A 128 -11.59 -6.81 -7.40
N LEU A 129 -11.11 -8.03 -7.18
CA LEU A 129 -10.92 -8.58 -5.84
C LEU A 129 -9.85 -7.83 -5.07
N ASN A 130 -8.77 -7.43 -5.72
CA ASN A 130 -7.73 -6.62 -5.12
C ASN A 130 -8.27 -5.29 -4.61
N GLN A 131 -9.14 -4.62 -5.40
CA GLN A 131 -9.78 -3.39 -4.94
C GLN A 131 -10.65 -3.65 -3.72
N TYR A 132 -11.47 -4.70 -3.75
CA TYR A 132 -12.32 -5.07 -2.62
C TYR A 132 -11.51 -5.42 -1.35
N ILE A 133 -10.37 -6.10 -1.50
CA ILE A 133 -9.44 -6.38 -0.39
C ILE A 133 -8.85 -5.08 0.17
N VAL A 134 -8.44 -4.16 -0.69
CA VAL A 134 -7.89 -2.85 -0.28
C VAL A 134 -8.95 -2.04 0.45
N ASP A 135 -10.17 -1.98 -0.06
CA ASP A 135 -11.29 -1.28 0.58
C ASP A 135 -11.53 -1.87 1.98
N TYR A 136 -11.53 -3.20 2.11
CA TYR A 136 -11.67 -3.88 3.40
C TYR A 136 -10.54 -3.55 4.39
N MET A 137 -9.30 -3.39 3.90
CA MET A 137 -8.15 -2.97 4.71
C MET A 137 -8.28 -1.53 5.21
N THR A 138 -8.99 -0.65 4.49
CA THR A 138 -9.22 0.73 4.93
C THR A 138 -10.26 0.82 6.04
N THR A 139 -11.21 -0.11 6.09
CA THR A 139 -12.30 -0.12 7.09
C THR A 139 -11.96 -0.91 8.35
N ASN A 140 -11.02 -1.84 8.27
CA ASN A 140 -10.67 -2.73 9.37
C ASN A 140 -9.20 -2.54 9.78
N GLU A 141 -8.96 -2.25 11.05
CA GLU A 141 -7.62 -2.16 11.59
C GLU A 141 -7.02 -3.57 11.82
N ASN A 142 -5.69 -3.70 11.75
CA ASN A 142 -4.94 -4.93 12.01
C ASN A 142 -5.13 -6.12 11.05
N VAL A 143 -5.92 -5.98 9.97
CA VAL A 143 -6.08 -7.05 8.96
C VAL A 143 -5.06 -6.98 7.81
N GLY A 144 -4.30 -5.89 7.72
CA GLY A 144 -3.52 -5.57 6.52
C GLY A 144 -2.50 -6.63 6.10
N SER A 145 -1.74 -7.21 7.02
CA SER A 145 -0.74 -8.23 6.69
C SER A 145 -1.36 -9.52 6.14
N ALA A 146 -2.55 -9.87 6.61
CA ALA A 146 -3.31 -11.04 6.18
C ALA A 146 -4.08 -10.79 4.88
N CYS A 147 -4.69 -9.62 4.74
CA CYS A 147 -5.31 -9.17 3.49
C CYS A 147 -4.28 -9.10 2.34
N LEU A 148 -3.04 -8.67 2.59
CA LEU A 148 -1.99 -8.70 1.58
C LEU A 148 -1.61 -10.13 1.15
N SER A 149 -1.61 -11.08 2.07
CA SER A 149 -1.41 -12.49 1.73
C SER A 149 -2.57 -13.06 0.93
N LEU A 150 -3.80 -12.72 1.29
CA LEU A 150 -5.00 -13.09 0.53
C LEU A 150 -4.97 -12.49 -0.89
N ARG A 151 -4.54 -11.23 -1.00
CA ARG A 151 -4.36 -10.54 -2.27
C ARG A 151 -3.34 -11.26 -3.16
N LYS A 152 -2.16 -11.57 -2.62
CA LYS A 152 -1.11 -12.32 -3.33
C LYS A 152 -1.64 -13.68 -3.82
N LEU A 153 -2.43 -14.34 -2.98
CA LEU A 153 -3.03 -15.63 -3.30
C LEU A 153 -4.04 -15.52 -4.46
N VAL A 154 -4.88 -14.48 -4.48
CA VAL A 154 -5.83 -14.21 -5.58
C VAL A 154 -5.10 -13.84 -6.87
N GLU A 155 -4.06 -13.00 -6.79
CA GLU A 155 -3.24 -12.61 -7.95
C GLU A 155 -2.55 -13.81 -8.60
N SER A 156 -2.26 -14.86 -7.83
CA SER A 156 -1.58 -16.08 -8.30
C SER A 156 -2.49 -17.12 -8.98
N GLN A 157 -3.80 -16.88 -9.01
CA GLN A 157 -4.79 -17.76 -9.67
C GLN A 157 -4.92 -17.53 -11.19
N ASN A 158 -4.29 -16.48 -11.72
CA ASN A 158 -4.33 -16.09 -13.14
C ASN A 158 -3.12 -16.58 -13.94
#